data_AF-A0A937XCB5-F1
#
_entry.id   AF-A0A937XCB5-F1
#
_cell.length_a   1.000
_cell.length_b   1.000
_cell.length_c   1.000
_cell.angle_alpha   90.00
_cell.angle_beta   90.00
_cell.angle_gamma   90.00
#
_symmetry.space_group_name_H-M   'P 1'
#
loop_
_entity.id
_entity.type
_entity.pdbx_description
1 polymer ?
#
loop_
_entity_poly.entity_id
_entity_poly.type
_entity_poly.pdbx_seq_one_letter_code
_entity_poly.pdbx_strand_id
1 'polypeptide(L)'
;MSAEACIYCLGDSSRSRAAEHIAPASLGCAKTLPAGYVCDDCNNYFADMDKNFGLLNWNALCRVLDQVPDRRGRVRRSIGRFYSPERDYFQIQLGPAIVQPGVTQVSLSLSQPREFDERLFARAIHKITLNCLALERGRHEALHQRYNKVRKYVRCCAKGEFWPYGVRPLNSLGDFAGRFHNSKCGVVAYLALLRLEFVVLLEGWCSDAESTIEGSDWRIKRDTGQWNESSLLGLGT
;
A
#
# COMPACT_ATOMS: atom_id res chain seq x y z
N MET A 1 -0.44 -26.08 -25.78
CA MET A 1 -0.54 -25.40 -24.47
C MET A 1 -0.09 -23.97 -24.68
N SER A 2 -0.99 -22.99 -24.55
CA SER A 2 -0.60 -21.57 -24.61
C SER A 2 0.34 -21.27 -23.45
N ALA A 3 1.50 -20.69 -23.72
CA ALA A 3 2.40 -20.22 -22.67
C ALA A 3 1.63 -19.27 -21.73
N GLU A 4 1.76 -19.52 -20.45
CA GLU A 4 1.16 -18.69 -19.41
C GLU A 4 1.98 -17.40 -19.29
N ALA A 5 1.42 -16.23 -19.62
CA ALA A 5 2.16 -14.95 -19.62
C ALA A 5 2.13 -14.21 -18.26
N CYS A 6 3.29 -13.78 -17.75
CA CYS A 6 3.42 -13.01 -16.51
C CYS A 6 2.68 -11.66 -16.62
N ILE A 7 1.86 -11.31 -15.62
CA ILE A 7 1.07 -10.07 -15.62
C ILE A 7 1.90 -8.78 -15.61
N TYR A 8 3.21 -8.87 -15.37
CA TYR A 8 4.11 -7.70 -15.36
C TYR A 8 5.07 -7.65 -16.55
N CYS A 9 5.77 -8.75 -16.86
CA CYS A 9 6.75 -8.77 -17.95
C CYS A 9 6.18 -9.23 -19.28
N LEU A 10 4.97 -9.80 -19.29
CA LEU A 10 4.33 -10.42 -20.45
C LEU A 10 5.10 -11.63 -21.04
N GLY A 11 6.24 -11.99 -20.45
CA GLY A 11 7.01 -13.19 -20.79
C GLY A 11 6.42 -14.46 -20.19
N ASP A 12 6.97 -15.61 -20.57
CA ASP A 12 6.51 -16.91 -20.08
C ASP A 12 6.73 -17.05 -18.56
N SER A 13 5.70 -17.51 -17.87
CA SER A 13 5.70 -17.85 -16.45
C SER A 13 5.13 -19.24 -16.19
N SER A 14 4.99 -20.08 -17.23
CA SER A 14 4.50 -21.47 -17.13
C SER A 14 5.30 -22.35 -16.17
N ARG A 15 6.57 -22.02 -15.93
CA ARG A 15 7.48 -22.74 -15.02
C ARG A 15 7.56 -22.15 -13.62
N SER A 16 6.97 -20.98 -13.39
CA SER A 16 7.08 -20.28 -12.11
C SER A 16 6.18 -20.91 -11.06
N ARG A 17 6.80 -21.26 -9.93
CA ARG A 17 6.15 -22.04 -8.86
C ARG A 17 5.79 -21.18 -7.65
N ALA A 18 6.46 -20.03 -7.49
CA ALA A 18 6.21 -19.15 -6.38
C ALA A 18 4.87 -18.40 -6.56
N ALA A 19 4.06 -18.39 -5.50
CA ALA A 19 2.88 -17.55 -5.43
C ALA A 19 3.31 -16.11 -5.06
N GLU A 20 2.88 -15.12 -5.84
CA GLU A 20 3.13 -13.71 -5.53
C GLU A 20 2.13 -13.23 -4.48
N HIS A 21 2.60 -12.53 -3.46
CA HIS A 21 1.68 -11.92 -2.49
C HIS A 21 0.93 -10.74 -3.10
N ILE A 22 -0.36 -10.61 -2.81
CA ILE A 22 -1.13 -9.46 -3.28
C ILE A 22 -0.55 -8.17 -2.71
N ALA A 23 -0.26 -8.19 -1.41
CA ALA A 23 0.43 -7.12 -0.70
C ALA A 23 1.50 -7.67 0.24
N PRO A 24 2.51 -6.87 0.61
CA PRO A 24 3.58 -7.33 1.49
C PRO A 24 3.03 -8.02 2.74
N ALA A 25 3.56 -9.19 3.08
CA ALA A 25 3.18 -9.91 4.30
C ALA A 25 3.42 -9.06 5.57
N SER A 26 4.29 -8.05 5.52
CA SER A 26 4.47 -7.07 6.59
C SER A 26 3.19 -6.27 6.90
N LEU A 27 2.23 -6.20 5.98
CA LEU A 27 0.92 -5.59 6.19
C LEU A 27 -0.12 -6.59 6.74
N GLY A 28 0.28 -7.81 7.09
CA GLY A 28 -0.63 -8.86 7.53
C GLY A 28 -1.47 -9.50 6.42
N CYS A 29 -1.16 -9.20 5.14
CA CYS A 29 -1.86 -9.80 4.02
C CYS A 29 -1.31 -11.21 3.70
N ALA A 30 -2.13 -12.23 3.97
CA ALA A 30 -1.81 -13.61 3.62
C ALA A 30 -2.27 -14.01 2.20
N LYS A 31 -3.03 -13.14 1.51
CA LYS A 31 -3.56 -13.43 0.17
C LYS A 31 -2.43 -13.45 -0.86
N THR A 32 -2.49 -14.41 -1.77
CA THR A 32 -1.54 -14.58 -2.88
C THR A 32 -2.28 -14.71 -4.21
N LEU A 33 -1.59 -14.38 -5.30
CA LEU A 33 -1.98 -14.81 -6.64
C LEU A 33 -1.63 -16.28 -6.85
N PRO A 34 -2.36 -17.00 -7.72
CA PRO A 34 -1.98 -18.34 -8.13
C PRO A 34 -0.56 -18.37 -8.71
N ALA A 35 0.14 -19.49 -8.52
CA ALA A 35 1.43 -19.72 -9.15
C ALA A 35 1.33 -19.54 -10.67
N GLY A 36 2.39 -19.01 -11.28
CA GLY A 36 2.42 -18.70 -12.71
C GLY A 36 1.79 -17.36 -13.09
N TYR A 37 1.05 -16.64 -12.22
CA TYR A 37 0.58 -15.29 -12.55
C TYR A 37 1.74 -14.29 -12.70
N VAL A 38 2.78 -14.45 -11.88
CA VAL A 38 3.99 -13.63 -11.88
C VAL A 38 5.18 -14.56 -12.04
N CYS A 39 6.09 -14.24 -12.96
CA CYS A 39 7.32 -15.03 -13.11
C CYS A 39 8.26 -14.83 -11.90
N ASP A 40 9.12 -15.81 -11.64
CA ASP A 40 10.04 -15.77 -10.50
C ASP A 40 10.97 -14.54 -10.53
N ASP A 41 11.40 -14.10 -11.72
CA ASP A 41 12.21 -12.88 -11.88
C ASP A 41 11.47 -11.62 -11.40
N CYS A 42 10.19 -11.48 -11.74
CA CYS A 42 9.39 -10.33 -11.31
C CYS A 42 9.08 -10.43 -9.81
N ASN A 43 8.75 -11.62 -9.30
CA ASN A 43 8.52 -11.84 -7.88
C ASN A 43 9.77 -11.44 -7.06
N ASN A 44 10.94 -11.94 -7.45
CA ASN A 44 12.21 -11.58 -6.82
C ASN A 44 12.51 -10.08 -6.92
N TYR A 45 12.21 -9.45 -8.06
CA TYR A 45 12.37 -8.01 -8.24
C TYR A 45 11.54 -7.18 -7.24
N PHE A 46 10.35 -7.65 -6.85
CA PHE A 46 9.48 -6.92 -5.92
C PHE A 46 9.89 -7.07 -4.45
N ALA A 47 10.82 -7.95 -4.11
CA ALA A 47 11.21 -8.20 -2.73
C ALA A 47 11.72 -6.94 -2.00
N ASP A 48 12.50 -6.07 -2.67
CA ASP A 48 13.02 -4.84 -2.06
C ASP A 48 11.95 -3.76 -1.94
N MET A 49 11.04 -3.70 -2.92
CA MET A 49 9.88 -2.82 -2.89
C MET A 49 8.95 -3.15 -1.72
N ASP A 50 8.72 -4.44 -1.46
CA ASP A 50 7.92 -4.92 -0.33
C ASP A 50 8.60 -4.66 1.03
N LYS A 51 9.94 -4.67 1.09
CA LYS A 51 10.69 -4.28 2.30
C LYS A 51 10.47 -2.81 2.63
N ASN A 52 10.50 -1.92 1.64
CA ASN A 52 10.29 -0.49 1.84
C ASN A 52 8.92 -0.18 2.48
N PHE A 53 7.88 -0.95 2.13
CA PHE A 53 6.59 -0.88 2.80
C PHE A 53 6.66 -1.16 4.31
N GLY A 54 7.53 -2.07 4.73
CA GLY A 54 7.73 -2.40 6.14
C GLY A 54 8.40 -1.28 6.95
N LEU A 55 9.02 -0.30 6.27
CA LEU A 55 9.70 0.83 6.92
C LEU A 55 8.75 1.97 7.29
N LEU A 56 7.52 2.00 6.78
CA LEU A 56 6.57 3.03 7.19
C LEU A 56 6.28 2.90 8.69
N ASN A 57 6.56 3.96 9.44
CA ASN A 57 6.32 3.97 10.89
C ASN A 57 4.84 3.79 11.23
N TRP A 58 3.94 4.23 10.35
CA TRP A 58 2.52 3.90 10.46
C TRP A 58 2.28 2.38 10.36
N ASN A 59 2.86 1.71 9.37
CA ASN A 59 2.72 0.25 9.22
C ASN A 59 3.33 -0.48 10.41
N ALA A 60 4.48 -0.01 10.91
CA ALA A 60 5.04 -0.54 12.12
C ALA A 60 4.02 -0.39 13.28
N LEU A 61 3.48 0.82 13.50
CA LEU A 61 2.51 1.08 14.58
C LEU A 61 1.28 0.17 14.45
N CYS A 62 0.68 0.10 13.26
CA CYS A 62 -0.45 -0.79 12.99
C CYS A 62 -0.11 -2.26 13.28
N ARG A 63 1.09 -2.74 12.93
CA ARG A 63 1.48 -4.12 13.27
C ARG A 63 1.54 -4.38 14.77
N VAL A 64 1.91 -3.38 15.58
CA VAL A 64 1.90 -3.51 17.04
C VAL A 64 0.46 -3.46 17.57
N LEU A 65 -0.34 -2.51 17.08
CA LEU A 65 -1.76 -2.35 17.45
C LEU A 65 -2.58 -3.60 17.11
N ASP A 66 -2.41 -4.11 15.90
CA ASP A 66 -3.18 -5.23 15.36
C ASP A 66 -2.51 -6.60 15.66
N GLN A 67 -1.40 -6.60 16.41
CA GLN A 67 -0.62 -7.79 16.78
C GLN A 67 -0.28 -8.71 15.59
N VAL A 68 0.10 -8.12 14.45
CA VAL A 68 0.39 -8.86 13.22
C VAL A 68 1.69 -9.66 13.39
N PRO A 69 1.64 -11.01 13.34
CA PRO A 69 2.83 -11.85 13.47
C PRO A 69 3.79 -11.66 12.28
N ASP A 70 5.09 -11.82 12.52
CA ASP A 70 6.09 -11.93 11.45
C ASP A 70 6.03 -13.30 10.75
N ARG A 71 6.87 -13.50 9.73
CA ARG A 71 6.96 -14.77 8.99
C ARG A 71 7.35 -15.97 9.87
N ARG A 72 7.86 -15.74 11.09
CA ARG A 72 8.23 -16.76 12.08
C ARG A 72 7.16 -16.89 13.18
N GLY A 73 5.99 -16.28 13.00
CA GLY A 73 4.91 -16.28 13.99
C GLY A 73 5.12 -15.33 15.18
N ARG A 74 6.17 -14.50 15.18
CA ARG A 74 6.50 -13.61 16.30
C ARG A 74 5.76 -12.29 16.18
N VAL A 75 5.01 -11.92 17.21
CA VAL A 75 4.29 -10.65 17.28
C VAL A 75 5.21 -9.56 17.82
N ARG A 76 5.27 -8.41 17.11
CA ARG A 76 5.99 -7.24 17.60
C ARG A 76 5.12 -6.56 18.67
N ARG A 77 5.65 -6.46 19.89
CA ARG A 77 4.93 -5.82 21.02
C ARG A 77 5.32 -4.36 21.25
N SER A 78 6.33 -3.83 20.55
CA SER A 78 6.78 -2.46 20.75
C SER A 78 7.42 -1.80 19.54
N ILE A 79 7.26 -0.47 19.47
CA ILE A 79 7.97 0.44 18.57
C ILE A 79 8.39 1.68 19.35
N GLY A 80 9.70 1.89 19.47
CA GLY A 80 10.23 2.99 20.25
C GLY A 80 9.66 2.94 21.67
N ARG A 81 8.87 3.97 22.02
CA ARG A 81 8.22 4.12 23.33
C ARG A 81 6.79 3.56 23.39
N PHE A 82 6.28 3.03 22.29
CA PHE A 82 4.96 2.41 22.21
C PHE A 82 5.06 0.92 22.54
N TYR A 83 4.21 0.42 23.43
CA TYR A 83 4.17 -0.97 23.88
C TYR A 83 2.72 -1.47 23.94
N SER A 84 2.46 -2.67 23.42
CA SER A 84 1.16 -3.35 23.52
C SER A 84 1.40 -4.76 24.06
N PRO A 85 1.25 -4.98 25.38
CA PRO A 85 1.37 -6.32 25.96
C PRO A 85 0.20 -7.22 25.54
N GLU A 86 -0.98 -6.62 25.34
CA GLU A 86 -2.26 -7.26 25.03
C GLU A 86 -2.96 -6.52 23.88
N ARG A 87 -4.12 -7.03 23.43
CA ARG A 87 -4.88 -6.43 22.30
C ARG A 87 -5.67 -5.18 22.72
N ASP A 88 -6.03 -5.11 23.99
CA ASP A 88 -7.07 -4.19 24.46
C ASP A 88 -6.51 -2.89 25.06
N TYR A 89 -5.20 -2.81 25.29
CA TYR A 89 -4.56 -1.60 25.76
C TYR A 89 -3.12 -1.46 25.27
N PHE A 90 -2.69 -0.21 25.15
CA PHE A 90 -1.31 0.17 24.83
C PHE A 90 -0.74 1.11 25.89
N GLN A 91 0.57 1.03 26.07
CA GLN A 91 1.36 1.91 26.91
C GLN A 91 2.28 2.74 26.02
N ILE A 92 2.30 4.06 26.26
CA ILE A 92 3.23 4.98 25.62
C ILE A 92 4.14 5.49 26.73
N GLN A 93 5.43 5.20 26.66
CA GLN A 93 6.39 5.75 27.59
C GLN A 93 6.60 7.23 27.25
N LEU A 94 5.96 8.12 27.98
CA LEU A 94 5.94 9.55 27.68
C LEU A 94 7.11 10.31 28.33
N GLY A 95 8.30 9.70 28.47
CA GLY A 95 9.45 10.38 29.11
C GLY A 95 9.07 11.11 30.42
N PRO A 96 9.57 12.34 30.68
CA PRO A 96 9.17 13.13 31.86
C PRO A 96 7.82 13.85 31.71
N ALA A 97 7.06 13.62 30.63
CA ALA A 97 5.80 14.31 30.41
C ALA A 97 4.71 13.72 31.33
N ILE A 98 4.04 14.61 32.06
CA ILE A 98 2.92 14.27 32.92
C ILE A 98 1.65 14.27 32.06
N VAL A 99 1.01 13.11 31.91
CA VAL A 99 -0.33 13.02 31.32
C VAL A 99 -1.33 13.43 32.37
N GLN A 100 -2.15 14.43 32.06
CA GLN A 100 -3.20 14.86 32.98
C GLN A 100 -4.31 13.79 33.07
N PRO A 101 -4.94 13.61 34.25
CA PRO A 101 -6.14 12.78 34.37
C PRO A 101 -7.24 13.24 33.39
N GLY A 102 -7.94 12.30 32.74
CA GLY A 102 -9.02 12.61 31.80
C GLY A 102 -8.61 12.81 30.35
N VAL A 103 -7.32 12.63 30.00
CA VAL A 103 -6.88 12.61 28.59
C VAL A 103 -7.47 11.39 27.89
N THR A 104 -8.38 11.63 26.94
CA THR A 104 -9.01 10.61 26.09
C THR A 104 -8.35 10.47 24.71
N GLN A 105 -7.43 11.36 24.37
CA GLN A 105 -6.77 11.41 23.08
C GLN A 105 -5.29 11.76 23.22
N VAL A 106 -4.43 11.03 22.49
CA VAL A 106 -3.00 11.30 22.41
C VAL A 106 -2.64 11.52 20.94
N SER A 107 -2.00 12.65 20.62
CA SER A 107 -1.43 12.89 19.29
C SER A 107 -0.03 12.26 19.22
N LEU A 108 0.21 11.45 18.19
CA LEU A 108 1.48 10.81 17.94
C LEU A 108 2.07 11.35 16.64
N SER A 109 3.20 12.06 16.75
CA SER A 109 4.00 12.46 15.58
C SER A 109 4.99 11.35 15.24
N LEU A 110 4.69 10.59 14.18
CA LEU A 110 5.60 9.59 13.64
C LEU A 110 6.41 10.22 12.50
N SER A 111 7.68 10.55 12.75
CA SER A 111 8.60 10.95 11.67
C SER A 111 8.84 9.75 10.75
N GLN A 112 8.82 9.91 9.43
CA GLN A 112 9.23 8.82 8.53
C GLN A 112 10.73 8.49 8.71
N PRO A 113 11.14 7.21 8.69
CA PRO A 113 12.54 6.86 8.78
C PRO A 113 13.31 7.33 7.54
N ARG A 114 14.60 7.63 7.72
CA ARG A 114 15.45 8.13 6.63
C ARG A 114 15.60 7.13 5.48
N GLU A 115 15.47 5.83 5.78
CA GLU A 115 15.54 4.78 4.76
C GLU A 115 14.24 4.60 3.97
N PHE A 116 13.15 5.30 4.31
CA PHE A 116 11.91 5.23 3.56
C PHE A 116 12.03 5.93 2.21
N ASP A 117 11.76 5.19 1.14
CA ASP A 117 11.71 5.72 -0.22
C ASP A 117 10.25 5.84 -0.69
N GLU A 118 9.78 7.08 -0.80
CA GLU A 118 8.44 7.43 -1.27
C GLU A 118 8.15 6.90 -2.68
N ARG A 119 9.15 6.83 -3.57
CA ARG A 119 8.98 6.32 -4.94
C ARG A 119 8.81 4.82 -4.93
N LEU A 120 9.58 4.10 -4.10
CA LEU A 120 9.37 2.67 -3.92
C LEU A 120 7.99 2.40 -3.33
N PHE A 121 7.53 3.21 -2.38
CA PHE A 121 6.19 3.09 -1.81
C PHE A 121 5.08 3.30 -2.87
N ALA A 122 5.16 4.36 -3.67
CA ALA A 122 4.21 4.62 -4.75
C ALA A 122 4.15 3.46 -5.75
N ARG A 123 5.31 2.94 -6.19
CA ARG A 123 5.39 1.77 -7.08
C ARG A 123 4.76 0.53 -6.45
N ALA A 124 4.99 0.35 -5.15
CA ALA A 124 4.47 -0.79 -4.43
C ALA A 124 2.94 -0.73 -4.27
N ILE A 125 2.37 0.45 -4.05
CA ILE A 125 0.91 0.64 -4.04
C ILE A 125 0.30 0.31 -5.42
N HIS A 126 0.96 0.70 -6.51
CA HIS A 126 0.54 0.35 -7.88
C HIS A 126 0.66 -1.16 -8.16
N LYS A 127 1.73 -1.81 -7.67
CA LYS A 127 1.89 -3.27 -7.69
C LYS A 127 0.72 -3.96 -6.99
N ILE A 128 0.44 -3.58 -5.75
CA ILE A 128 -0.68 -4.15 -4.96
C ILE A 128 -1.99 -4.00 -5.73
N THR A 129 -2.20 -2.82 -6.33
CA THR A 129 -3.38 -2.55 -7.12
C THR A 129 -3.53 -3.49 -8.31
N LEU A 130 -2.47 -3.68 -9.10
CA LEU A 130 -2.50 -4.59 -10.24
C LEU A 130 -2.67 -6.05 -9.81
N ASN A 131 -2.09 -6.43 -8.67
CA ASN A 131 -2.30 -7.75 -8.08
C ASN A 131 -3.76 -7.96 -7.65
N CYS A 132 -4.38 -6.98 -6.99
CA CYS A 132 -5.81 -7.02 -6.66
C CYS A 132 -6.67 -7.17 -7.91
N LEU A 133 -6.34 -6.47 -9.00
CA LEU A 133 -7.07 -6.57 -10.27
C LEU A 133 -6.98 -8.00 -10.82
N ALA A 134 -5.78 -8.59 -10.79
CA ALA A 134 -5.56 -9.96 -11.23
C ALA A 134 -6.31 -10.98 -10.37
N LEU A 135 -6.39 -10.75 -9.05
CA LEU A 135 -7.14 -11.61 -8.13
C LEU A 135 -8.65 -11.53 -8.36
N GLU A 136 -9.19 -10.31 -8.51
CA GLU A 136 -10.64 -10.08 -8.57
C GLU A 136 -11.22 -10.28 -9.96
N ARG A 137 -10.50 -9.87 -11.01
CA ARG A 137 -10.96 -9.93 -12.42
C ARG A 137 -10.21 -10.96 -13.26
N GLY A 138 -9.25 -11.67 -12.67
CA GLY A 138 -8.48 -12.72 -13.31
C GLY A 138 -7.28 -12.22 -14.11
N ARG A 139 -6.40 -13.16 -14.45
CA ARG A 139 -5.16 -12.92 -15.19
C ARG A 139 -5.35 -12.22 -16.52
N HIS A 140 -6.38 -12.63 -17.29
CA HIS A 140 -6.62 -12.09 -18.63
C HIS A 140 -6.85 -10.57 -18.58
N GLU A 141 -7.64 -10.10 -17.62
CA GLU A 141 -7.87 -8.68 -17.40
C GLU A 141 -6.57 -7.97 -17.04
N ALA A 142 -5.81 -8.53 -16.09
CA ALA A 142 -4.52 -8.00 -15.69
C ALA A 142 -3.44 -8.08 -16.77
N LEU A 143 -3.67 -8.77 -17.90
CA LEU A 143 -2.81 -8.83 -19.09
C LEU A 143 -3.22 -7.82 -20.17
N HIS A 144 -4.36 -7.15 -20.04
CA HIS A 144 -4.83 -6.19 -21.03
C HIS A 144 -3.79 -5.08 -21.29
N GLN A 145 -3.62 -4.68 -22.56
CA GLN A 145 -2.57 -3.73 -22.97
C GLN A 145 -2.70 -2.33 -22.33
N ARG A 146 -3.90 -1.95 -21.88
CA ARG A 146 -4.15 -0.68 -21.18
C ARG A 146 -3.30 -0.53 -19.91
N TYR A 147 -2.91 -1.64 -19.30
CA TYR A 147 -2.06 -1.66 -18.10
C TYR A 147 -0.56 -1.72 -18.40
N ASN A 148 -0.13 -1.61 -19.67
CA ASN A 148 1.30 -1.60 -20.02
C ASN A 148 2.07 -0.48 -19.31
N LYS A 149 1.46 0.70 -19.15
CA LYS A 149 2.09 1.83 -18.47
C LYS A 149 2.35 1.55 -16.99
N VAL A 150 1.35 1.04 -16.26
CA VAL A 150 1.53 0.68 -14.84
C VAL A 150 2.51 -0.49 -14.67
N ARG A 151 2.50 -1.50 -15.57
CA ARG A 151 3.52 -2.56 -15.55
C ARG A 151 4.93 -2.00 -15.69
N LYS A 152 5.12 -1.08 -16.65
CA LYS A 152 6.40 -0.40 -16.87
C LYS A 152 6.80 0.43 -15.66
N TYR A 153 5.89 1.20 -15.08
CA TYR A 153 6.16 1.98 -13.87
C TYR A 153 6.57 1.09 -12.69
N VAL A 154 5.84 0.00 -12.46
CA VAL A 154 6.11 -0.94 -11.37
C VAL A 154 7.44 -1.68 -11.58
N ARG A 155 7.81 -2.09 -12.80
CA ARG A 155 9.05 -2.86 -13.05
C ARG A 155 10.27 -2.03 -13.41
N CYS A 156 10.08 -0.96 -14.16
CA CYS A 156 11.14 -0.23 -14.86
C CYS A 156 10.85 1.27 -14.84
N CYS A 157 10.51 1.80 -13.66
CA CYS A 157 10.30 3.22 -13.43
C CYS A 157 11.48 4.03 -13.98
N ALA A 158 11.21 5.01 -14.85
CA ALA A 158 12.26 5.89 -15.36
C ALA A 158 12.85 6.72 -14.21
N LYS A 159 14.11 7.17 -14.39
CA LYS A 159 14.76 8.01 -13.39
C LYS A 159 13.95 9.30 -13.21
N GLY A 160 13.48 9.54 -12.00
CA GLY A 160 12.67 10.72 -11.68
C GLY A 160 11.17 10.55 -11.90
N GLU A 161 10.72 9.47 -12.53
CA GLU A 161 9.30 9.20 -12.72
C GLU A 161 8.62 8.90 -11.38
N PHE A 162 7.45 9.50 -11.17
CA PHE A 162 6.61 9.32 -10.00
C PHE A 162 5.17 9.26 -10.47
N TRP A 163 4.43 8.25 -10.01
CA TRP A 163 3.00 8.15 -10.28
C TRP A 163 2.24 8.51 -9.00
N PRO A 164 1.31 9.47 -9.08
CA PRO A 164 0.56 9.88 -7.91
C PRO A 164 -0.29 8.76 -7.33
N TYR A 165 -0.56 8.88 -6.04
CA TYR A 165 -1.55 8.09 -5.33
C TYR A 165 -2.26 8.99 -4.31
N GLY A 166 -3.48 8.63 -3.95
CA GLY A 166 -4.18 9.27 -2.85
C GLY A 166 -4.31 8.35 -1.65
N VAL A 167 -4.45 8.94 -0.47
CA VAL A 167 -4.68 8.23 0.78
C VAL A 167 -5.75 8.95 1.57
N ARG A 168 -6.61 8.19 2.26
CA ARG A 168 -7.48 8.72 3.32
C ARG A 168 -7.49 7.80 4.53
N PRO A 169 -7.60 8.34 5.75
CA PRO A 169 -7.83 7.51 6.93
C PRO A 169 -9.23 6.87 6.88
N LEU A 170 -9.33 5.67 7.46
CA LEU A 170 -10.59 4.99 7.70
C LEU A 170 -10.91 5.03 9.19
N ASN A 171 -12.19 5.26 9.50
CA ASN A 171 -12.69 5.31 10.89
C ASN A 171 -12.82 3.90 11.51
N SER A 172 -12.70 2.84 10.72
CA SER A 172 -12.74 1.45 11.16
C SER A 172 -11.61 0.64 10.54
N LEU A 173 -11.24 -0.48 11.18
CA LEU A 173 -10.45 -1.50 10.50
C LEU A 173 -11.23 -1.98 9.27
N GLY A 174 -10.56 -1.92 8.12
CA GLY A 174 -11.04 -2.52 6.89
C GLY A 174 -10.28 -3.81 6.65
N ASP A 175 -10.99 -4.85 6.22
CA ASP A 175 -10.35 -6.02 5.62
C ASP A 175 -9.56 -5.60 4.38
N PHE A 176 -8.49 -6.34 4.08
CA PHE A 176 -7.80 -6.19 2.80
C PHE A 176 -8.79 -6.47 1.65
N ALA A 177 -9.19 -5.41 0.96
CA ALA A 177 -10.12 -5.44 -0.17
C ALA A 177 -9.70 -4.45 -1.25
N GLY A 178 -9.76 -4.89 -2.51
CA GLY A 178 -9.73 -4.03 -3.68
C GLY A 178 -11.16 -3.68 -4.09
N ARG A 179 -11.37 -2.44 -4.54
CA ARG A 179 -12.58 -2.06 -5.28
C ARG A 179 -12.18 -1.31 -6.53
N PHE A 180 -12.66 -1.77 -7.68
CA PHE A 180 -12.29 -1.20 -8.97
C PHE A 180 -13.47 -0.52 -9.64
N HIS A 181 -13.31 0.75 -9.97
CA HIS A 181 -14.28 1.53 -10.71
C HIS A 181 -13.68 1.93 -12.06
N ASN A 182 -14.45 1.75 -13.13
CA ASN A 182 -14.09 2.30 -14.42
C ASN A 182 -14.52 3.76 -14.42
N SER A 183 -13.55 4.67 -14.43
CA SER A 183 -13.77 6.11 -14.64
C SER A 183 -13.56 6.46 -16.11
N LYS A 184 -13.97 7.68 -16.51
CA LYS A 184 -13.68 8.21 -17.86
C LYS A 184 -12.18 8.23 -18.20
N CYS A 185 -11.33 8.30 -17.19
CA CYS A 185 -9.88 8.37 -17.33
C CYS A 185 -9.12 7.07 -17.05
N GLY A 186 -9.84 5.97 -16.82
CA GLY A 186 -9.25 4.66 -16.59
C GLY A 186 -9.73 4.00 -15.31
N VAL A 187 -9.01 2.96 -14.88
CA VAL A 187 -9.37 2.18 -13.69
C VAL A 187 -8.85 2.84 -12.42
N VAL A 188 -9.80 3.25 -11.58
CA VAL A 188 -9.57 3.71 -10.21
C VAL A 188 -9.68 2.52 -9.29
N ALA A 189 -8.65 2.30 -8.50
CA ALA A 189 -8.66 1.26 -7.49
C ALA A 189 -8.61 1.85 -6.10
N TYR A 190 -9.45 1.30 -5.22
CA TYR A 190 -9.49 1.60 -3.81
C TYR A 190 -8.96 0.41 -3.03
N LEU A 191 -7.93 0.63 -2.20
CA LEU A 191 -7.30 -0.42 -1.39
C LEU A 191 -7.42 -0.07 0.08
N ALA A 192 -8.15 -0.86 0.86
CA ALA A 192 -8.16 -0.72 2.31
C ALA A 192 -7.00 -1.52 2.93
N LEU A 193 -5.98 -0.82 3.45
CA LEU A 193 -4.82 -1.39 4.15
C LEU A 193 -4.62 -0.68 5.47
N LEU A 194 -4.58 -1.39 6.59
CA LEU A 194 -4.14 -0.85 7.89
C LEU A 194 -4.80 0.51 8.25
N ARG A 195 -6.13 0.55 8.18
CA ARG A 195 -6.98 1.74 8.41
C ARG A 195 -6.70 2.92 7.47
N LEU A 196 -6.09 2.67 6.33
CA LEU A 196 -5.94 3.62 5.23
C LEU A 196 -6.67 3.08 4.01
N GLU A 197 -7.34 3.94 3.28
CA GLU A 197 -7.77 3.65 1.93
C GLU A 197 -6.85 4.37 0.96
N PHE A 198 -6.35 3.67 -0.05
CA PHE A 198 -5.54 4.24 -1.11
C PHE A 198 -6.35 4.33 -2.40
N VAL A 199 -6.16 5.41 -3.14
CA VAL A 199 -6.70 5.57 -4.50
C VAL A 199 -5.55 5.62 -5.49
N VAL A 200 -5.67 4.81 -6.54
CA VAL A 200 -4.61 4.62 -7.54
C VAL A 200 -5.22 4.57 -8.93
N LEU A 201 -4.51 5.11 -9.91
CA LEU A 201 -4.91 5.09 -11.32
C LEU A 201 -4.00 4.17 -12.12
N LEU A 202 -4.58 3.11 -12.70
CA LEU A 202 -3.82 2.11 -13.44
C LEU A 202 -3.47 2.53 -14.89
N GLU A 203 -4.15 3.55 -15.42
CA GLU A 203 -3.98 4.01 -16.81
C GLU A 203 -3.24 5.36 -16.92
N GLY A 204 -2.86 5.95 -15.78
CA GLY A 204 -2.20 7.25 -15.66
C GLY A 204 -3.06 8.28 -14.94
N TRP A 205 -2.44 9.35 -14.44
CA TRP A 205 -3.14 10.45 -13.79
C TRP A 205 -3.76 11.41 -14.80
N CYS A 206 -5.04 11.77 -14.62
CA CYS A 206 -5.75 12.74 -15.45
C CYS A 206 -6.54 13.71 -14.56
N SER A 207 -6.94 14.87 -15.10
CA SER A 207 -7.79 15.87 -14.42
C SER A 207 -9.16 15.32 -13.98
N ASP A 208 -9.83 14.50 -14.78
CA ASP A 208 -11.18 14.00 -14.43
C ASP A 208 -11.18 13.01 -13.27
N ALA A 209 -10.06 12.32 -13.02
CA ALA A 209 -9.91 11.47 -11.84
C ALA A 209 -9.96 12.31 -10.56
N GLU A 210 -9.51 13.56 -10.62
CA GLU A 210 -9.55 14.50 -9.51
C GLU A 210 -10.99 14.85 -9.15
N SER A 211 -11.84 15.12 -10.14
CA SER A 211 -13.28 15.38 -9.90
C SER A 211 -14.02 14.21 -9.24
N THR A 212 -13.54 12.97 -9.44
CA THR A 212 -14.09 11.77 -8.78
C THR A 212 -13.62 11.65 -7.32
N ILE A 213 -12.48 12.26 -6.99
CA ILE A 213 -11.84 12.24 -5.67
C ILE A 213 -12.22 13.49 -4.84
N GLU A 214 -12.47 14.63 -5.50
CA GLU A 214 -12.69 15.98 -4.93
C GLU A 214 -13.98 16.17 -4.11
N GLY A 215 -14.74 15.11 -3.84
CA GLY A 215 -15.89 15.14 -2.91
C GLY A 215 -15.64 14.47 -1.56
N SER A 216 -14.40 14.10 -1.23
CA SER A 216 -14.09 13.24 -0.06
C SER A 216 -12.74 13.58 0.57
N ASP A 217 -12.50 13.16 1.82
CA ASP A 217 -11.31 13.44 2.66
C ASP A 217 -9.98 12.83 2.15
N TRP A 218 -9.79 12.77 0.84
CA TRP A 218 -8.58 12.25 0.19
C TRP A 218 -7.47 13.29 0.18
N ARG A 219 -6.28 12.81 0.55
CA ARG A 219 -5.02 13.54 0.37
C ARG A 219 -4.31 12.94 -0.82
N ILE A 220 -3.89 13.78 -1.77
CA ILE A 220 -3.27 13.33 -3.01
C ILE A 220 -1.79 13.73 -3.01
N LYS A 221 -0.91 12.77 -3.31
CA LYS A 221 0.52 12.99 -3.48
C LYS A 221 0.86 13.09 -4.96
N ARG A 222 1.16 14.28 -5.47
CA ARG A 222 1.35 14.53 -6.92
C ARG A 222 2.81 14.62 -7.38
N ASP A 223 3.76 14.77 -6.47
CA ASP A 223 5.20 14.84 -6.76
C ASP A 223 6.06 14.45 -5.55
N THR A 224 7.39 14.36 -5.74
CA THR A 224 8.35 14.05 -4.65
C THR A 224 8.38 15.16 -3.59
N GLY A 225 7.41 15.12 -2.68
CA GLY A 225 7.52 15.79 -1.37
C GLY A 225 6.27 16.51 -0.88
N GLN A 226 5.43 17.06 -1.76
CA GLN A 226 4.34 17.94 -1.32
C GLN A 226 2.96 17.29 -1.47
N TRP A 227 2.16 17.38 -0.41
CA TRP A 227 0.72 17.13 -0.46
C TRP A 227 0.04 18.37 -1.03
N ASN A 228 -1.11 18.23 -1.70
CA ASN A 228 -1.91 19.40 -2.06
C ASN A 228 -2.38 20.13 -0.79
N GLU A 229 -2.01 21.40 -0.63
CA GLU A 229 -2.30 22.23 0.56
C GLU A 229 -3.81 22.43 0.80
N SER A 230 -4.66 22.17 -0.19
CA SER A 230 -6.12 22.31 -0.11
C SER A 230 -6.82 21.30 0.83
N SER A 231 -6.08 20.43 1.53
CA SER A 231 -6.62 19.44 2.48
C SER A 231 -6.07 19.58 3.92
N LEU A 232 -5.50 20.74 4.27
CA LEU A 232 -5.03 21.09 5.63
C LEU A 232 -6.16 21.43 6.63
N LEU A 233 -7.30 20.75 6.54
CA LEU A 233 -8.32 20.78 7.59
C LEU A 233 -8.49 19.35 8.13
N GLY A 234 -7.90 19.08 9.30
CA GLY A 234 -8.39 17.99 10.16
C GLY A 234 -7.41 16.95 10.69
N LEU A 235 -6.09 17.07 10.45
CA LEU A 235 -5.14 16.44 11.38
C LEU A 235 -4.34 17.57 12.01
N GLY A 236 -4.85 18.05 13.14
CA GLY A 236 -4.23 19.09 13.94
C GLY A 236 -2.80 18.74 14.31
N THR A 237 -1.99 19.80 14.32
CA THR A 237 -0.70 19.92 15.03
C THR A 237 -0.67 19.21 16.37
#